data_AF-A0A453LTR9-F1
#
_entry.id   AF-A0A453LTR9-F1
#
_cell.length_a   1.000
_cell.length_b   1.000
_cell.length_c   1.000
_cell.angle_alpha   90.00
_cell.angle_beta   90.00
_cell.angle_gamma   90.00
#
_symmetry.space_group_name_H-M   'P 1'
#
loop_
_entity.id
_entity.type
_entity.pdbx_description
1 polymer ?
#
loop_
_entity_poly.entity_id
_entity_poly.type
_entity_poly.pdbx_seq_one_letter_code
_entity_poly.pdbx_strand_id
1 'polypeptide(L)'
;MQEHRDLAREAVRKSLVLLKNGKTSDAPMLPLSKKAPKILVAGSHADNLGYQCGGWTIEWQGDSGRITVGITILDAVRAAVDPSTTVVFAENPDAEFVRNGGFSYAIVAVGEHPYTETAGDNLNLTIPEPGQSTVQAVCGAVRCATVLISGRPMVAQPLLAASDALVAAWLPGSEGQGVTDALFGDYGFTGRLARTWFKSVDQLPMNVGDAHYDPLFPLGFGLTTEGTSQGDGVALHSSM
;
A
#
# COMPACT_ATOMS: atom_id res chain seq x y z
N MET A 1 -26.04 -2.69 0.70
CA MET A 1 -24.92 -1.75 0.44
C MET A 1 -23.67 -2.11 1.23
N GLN A 2 -23.76 -2.37 2.54
CA GLN A 2 -22.58 -2.77 3.34
C GLN A 2 -21.93 -4.07 2.83
N GLU A 3 -22.71 -5.09 2.50
CA GLU A 3 -22.20 -6.37 1.97
C GLU A 3 -21.32 -6.20 0.71
N HIS A 4 -21.63 -5.24 -0.16
CA HIS A 4 -20.79 -4.95 -1.33
C HIS A 4 -19.48 -4.28 -0.96
N ARG A 5 -19.48 -3.44 0.09
CA ARG A 5 -18.26 -2.84 0.64
C ARG A 5 -17.40 -3.90 1.32
N ASP A 6 -18.02 -4.83 2.03
CA ASP A 6 -17.30 -5.95 2.65
C ASP A 6 -16.65 -6.85 1.58
N LEU A 7 -17.36 -7.12 0.47
CA LEU A 7 -16.80 -7.81 -0.69
C LEU A 7 -15.66 -7.01 -1.35
N ALA A 8 -15.82 -5.70 -1.50
CA ALA A 8 -14.76 -4.85 -2.06
C ALA A 8 -13.53 -4.81 -1.14
N ARG A 9 -13.69 -4.72 0.18
CA ARG A 9 -12.61 -4.84 1.18
C ARG A 9 -11.88 -6.18 1.05
N GLU A 10 -12.62 -7.28 0.88
CA GLU A 10 -12.04 -8.60 0.63
C GLU A 10 -11.21 -8.63 -0.65
N ALA A 11 -11.74 -8.08 -1.74
CA ALA A 11 -11.06 -8.01 -3.04
C ALA A 11 -9.79 -7.16 -2.96
N VAL A 12 -9.84 -6.00 -2.27
CA VAL A 12 -8.67 -5.16 -1.99
C VAL A 12 -7.60 -5.97 -1.31
N ARG A 13 -7.92 -6.60 -0.19
CA ARG A 13 -6.92 -7.38 0.57
C ARG A 13 -6.30 -8.49 -0.29
N LYS A 14 -7.11 -9.21 -1.07
CA LYS A 14 -6.65 -10.31 -1.92
C LYS A 14 -5.81 -9.85 -3.12
N SER A 15 -5.95 -8.58 -3.55
CA SER A 15 -5.18 -8.03 -4.68
C SER A 15 -3.76 -7.60 -4.30
N LEU A 16 -3.51 -7.29 -3.03
CA LEU A 16 -2.24 -6.77 -2.56
C LEU A 16 -1.11 -7.77 -2.78
N VAL A 17 -0.02 -7.30 -3.40
CA VAL A 17 1.19 -8.11 -3.60
C VAL A 17 2.32 -7.57 -2.75
N LEU A 18 2.79 -8.39 -1.82
CA LEU A 18 3.94 -8.06 -0.97
C LEU A 18 5.24 -8.28 -1.74
N LEU A 19 5.96 -7.19 -2.04
CA LEU A 19 7.17 -7.22 -2.86
C LEU A 19 8.46 -7.32 -2.02
N LYS A 20 8.42 -6.75 -0.81
CA LYS A 20 9.53 -6.76 0.15
C LYS A 20 8.99 -6.82 1.57
N ASN A 21 9.64 -7.56 2.45
CA ASN A 21 9.27 -7.63 3.87
C ASN A 21 10.50 -7.82 4.79
N GLY A 22 11.41 -6.85 4.79
CA GLY A 22 12.68 -6.86 5.50
C GLY A 22 13.83 -6.36 4.61
N LYS A 23 14.75 -5.57 5.17
CA LYS A 23 16.01 -5.18 4.49
C LYS A 23 17.06 -6.28 4.57
N THR A 24 17.04 -7.06 5.66
CA THR A 24 17.86 -8.25 5.90
C THR A 24 16.97 -9.43 6.24
N SER A 25 17.55 -10.63 6.30
CA SER A 25 16.86 -11.90 6.56
C SER A 25 16.24 -12.03 7.96
N ASP A 26 16.54 -11.14 8.90
CA ASP A 26 16.48 -11.49 10.33
C ASP A 26 15.15 -11.11 11.01
N ALA A 27 14.42 -10.12 10.51
CA ALA A 27 13.09 -9.76 11.04
C ALA A 27 12.15 -9.15 9.98
N PRO A 28 10.96 -9.73 9.76
CA PRO A 28 9.97 -9.13 8.88
C PRO A 28 9.46 -7.80 9.42
N MET A 29 8.97 -6.95 8.53
CA MET A 29 8.33 -5.67 8.86
C MET A 29 6.81 -5.84 9.05
N LEU A 30 6.19 -6.70 8.26
CA LEU A 30 4.77 -7.03 8.28
C LEU A 30 4.56 -8.46 8.81
N PRO A 31 3.50 -8.70 9.61
CA PRO A 31 2.47 -7.74 9.99
C PRO A 31 2.92 -6.73 11.07
N LEU A 32 2.32 -5.54 11.05
CA LEU A 32 2.53 -4.48 12.04
C LEU A 32 1.76 -4.78 13.33
N SER A 33 2.29 -4.36 14.48
CA SER A 33 1.54 -4.39 15.74
C SER A 33 0.45 -3.32 15.74
N LYS A 34 -0.82 -3.68 15.96
CA LYS A 34 -1.91 -2.71 16.17
C LYS A 34 -1.71 -1.84 17.42
N LYS A 35 -0.90 -2.29 18.38
CA LYS A 35 -0.60 -1.57 19.62
C LYS A 35 0.82 -1.03 19.61
N ALA A 36 0.95 0.28 19.58
CA ALA A 36 2.23 1.00 19.63
C ALA A 36 2.02 2.35 20.31
N PRO A 37 3.03 2.94 21.00
CA PRO A 37 2.87 4.26 21.62
C PRO A 37 2.45 5.34 20.61
N LYS A 38 3.10 5.37 19.44
CA LYS A 38 2.87 6.38 18.40
C LYS A 38 3.34 5.89 17.04
N ILE A 39 2.57 6.16 16.00
CA ILE A 39 2.87 5.75 14.62
C ILE A 39 2.69 6.91 13.66
N LEU A 40 3.36 6.84 12.51
CA LEU A 40 3.24 7.81 11.44
C LEU A 40 2.50 7.21 10.24
N VAL A 41 1.53 7.95 9.71
CA VAL A 41 0.98 7.74 8.38
C VAL A 41 1.41 8.92 7.51
N ALA A 42 2.00 8.66 6.35
CA ALA A 42 2.55 9.69 5.48
C ALA A 42 2.36 9.37 4.00
N GLY A 43 2.69 10.33 3.14
CA GLY A 43 2.62 10.23 1.69
C GLY A 43 1.33 10.77 1.10
N SER A 44 1.43 11.26 -0.14
CA SER A 44 0.36 11.92 -0.90
C SER A 44 -0.88 11.06 -1.13
N HIS A 45 -0.76 9.73 -1.02
CA HIS A 45 -1.84 8.78 -1.26
C HIS A 45 -2.45 8.23 0.03
N ALA A 46 -1.97 8.65 1.21
CA ALA A 46 -2.44 8.06 2.46
C ALA A 46 -3.83 8.55 2.87
N ASP A 47 -4.16 9.82 2.59
CA ASP A 47 -5.48 10.40 2.89
C ASP A 47 -6.16 10.99 1.64
N ASN A 48 -6.04 10.29 0.52
CA ASN A 48 -6.61 10.73 -0.75
C ASN A 48 -7.45 9.60 -1.39
N LEU A 49 -8.78 9.69 -1.24
CA LEU A 49 -9.71 8.66 -1.71
C LEU A 49 -9.73 8.57 -3.24
N GLY A 50 -9.66 9.70 -3.93
CA GLY A 50 -9.62 9.74 -5.38
C GLY A 50 -8.37 9.05 -5.95
N TYR A 51 -7.22 9.26 -5.32
CA TYR A 51 -5.96 8.63 -5.75
C TYR A 51 -5.96 7.11 -5.57
N GLN A 52 -6.49 6.59 -4.45
CA GLN A 52 -6.59 5.13 -4.28
C GLN A 52 -7.64 4.48 -5.19
N CYS A 53 -8.58 5.27 -5.75
CA CYS A 53 -9.53 4.77 -6.74
C CYS A 53 -9.00 4.82 -8.18
N GLY A 54 -8.29 5.89 -8.56
CA GLY A 54 -7.76 6.10 -9.90
C GLY A 54 -8.79 6.62 -10.91
N GLY A 55 -8.50 6.44 -12.21
CA GLY A 55 -9.39 6.83 -13.31
C GLY A 55 -10.73 6.09 -13.28
N TRP A 56 -11.70 6.55 -14.08
CA TRP A 56 -13.06 6.00 -14.13
C TRP A 56 -13.81 5.98 -12.78
N THR A 57 -13.44 6.86 -11.85
CA THR A 57 -14.12 6.98 -10.56
C THR A 57 -14.73 8.36 -10.42
N ILE A 58 -16.07 8.43 -10.43
CA ILE A 58 -16.88 9.66 -10.49
C ILE A 58 -16.64 10.45 -11.78
N GLU A 59 -15.41 10.90 -12.01
CA GLU A 59 -14.98 11.56 -13.24
C GLU A 59 -14.24 10.59 -14.17
N TRP A 60 -14.22 10.92 -15.46
CA TRP A 60 -13.56 10.08 -16.48
C TRP A 60 -12.09 9.84 -16.15
N GLN A 61 -11.34 10.91 -15.84
CA GLN A 61 -9.92 10.83 -15.46
C GLN A 61 -9.73 10.49 -13.98
N GLY A 62 -10.81 10.28 -13.22
CA GLY A 62 -10.77 10.35 -11.76
C GLY A 62 -10.52 11.79 -11.29
N ASP A 63 -10.36 11.96 -9.98
CA ASP A 63 -10.07 13.25 -9.37
C ASP A 63 -9.33 13.05 -8.03
N SER A 64 -8.86 14.12 -7.40
CA SER A 64 -8.13 14.12 -6.13
C SER A 64 -9.04 14.40 -4.94
N GLY A 65 -8.67 13.88 -3.77
CA GLY A 65 -9.34 14.16 -2.51
C GLY A 65 -10.51 13.22 -2.22
N ARG A 66 -11.50 13.70 -1.47
CA ARG A 66 -12.66 12.91 -1.05
C ARG A 66 -13.81 13.04 -2.06
N ILE A 67 -13.67 12.33 -3.18
CA ILE A 67 -14.57 12.46 -4.34
C ILE A 67 -15.87 11.64 -4.22
N THR A 68 -15.92 10.68 -3.28
CA THR A 68 -17.06 9.78 -3.05
C THR A 68 -17.08 9.26 -1.61
N VAL A 69 -18.00 8.36 -1.29
CA VAL A 69 -18.09 7.67 0.01
C VAL A 69 -17.14 6.47 0.03
N GLY A 70 -16.12 6.54 0.89
CA GLY A 70 -15.14 5.49 1.11
C GLY A 70 -14.23 5.79 2.29
N ILE A 71 -13.28 4.89 2.53
CA ILE A 71 -12.34 4.91 3.63
C ILE A 71 -10.93 5.02 3.05
N THR A 72 -10.21 6.08 3.41
CA THR A 72 -8.80 6.25 3.01
C THR A 72 -7.89 5.30 3.77
N ILE A 73 -6.64 5.13 3.33
CA ILE A 73 -5.65 4.36 4.10
C ILE A 73 -5.45 4.97 5.50
N LEU A 74 -5.43 6.29 5.64
CA LEU A 74 -5.33 6.97 6.93
C LEU A 74 -6.53 6.64 7.83
N ASP A 75 -7.75 6.77 7.31
CA ASP A 75 -8.97 6.45 8.05
C ASP A 75 -8.98 4.97 8.47
N ALA A 76 -8.55 4.08 7.58
CA ALA A 76 -8.43 2.65 7.84
C ALA A 76 -7.40 2.35 8.94
N VAL A 77 -6.24 3.02 8.94
CA VAL A 77 -5.22 2.86 9.98
C VAL A 77 -5.78 3.31 11.33
N ARG A 78 -6.43 4.48 11.40
CA ARG A 78 -7.06 4.99 12.62
C ARG A 78 -8.11 4.02 13.17
N ALA A 79 -8.87 3.35 12.30
CA ALA A 79 -9.88 2.38 12.70
C ALA A 79 -9.29 1.03 13.16
N ALA A 80 -8.09 0.67 12.69
CA ALA A 80 -7.51 -0.66 12.91
C ALA A 80 -6.62 -0.75 14.17
N VAL A 81 -5.98 0.35 14.58
CA VAL A 81 -5.04 0.35 15.71
C VAL A 81 -5.74 0.28 17.06
N ASP A 82 -5.01 -0.18 18.08
CA ASP A 82 -5.44 -0.16 19.48
C ASP A 82 -5.77 1.30 19.90
N PRO A 83 -6.82 1.55 20.69
CA PRO A 83 -7.21 2.90 21.12
C PRO A 83 -6.11 3.69 21.86
N SER A 84 -5.11 3.01 22.42
CA SER A 84 -3.94 3.65 23.06
C SER A 84 -2.88 4.13 22.06
N THR A 85 -2.97 3.73 20.79
CA THR A 85 -2.01 4.09 19.75
C THR A 85 -2.28 5.48 19.20
N THR A 86 -1.33 6.39 19.36
CA THR A 86 -1.41 7.73 18.75
C THR A 86 -1.04 7.66 17.26
N VAL A 87 -1.98 8.02 16.37
CA VAL A 87 -1.74 8.10 14.92
C VAL A 87 -1.49 9.55 14.52
N VAL A 88 -0.30 9.84 13.98
CA VAL A 88 0.03 11.14 13.38
C VAL A 88 -0.01 11.03 11.87
N PHE A 89 -0.65 11.99 11.22
CA PHE A 89 -0.60 12.16 9.77
C PHE A 89 0.27 13.35 9.40
N ALA A 90 1.19 13.16 8.47
CA ALA A 90 1.92 14.23 7.80
C ALA A 90 2.11 13.81 6.34
N GLU A 91 1.59 14.59 5.39
CA GLU A 91 1.58 14.17 3.98
C GLU A 91 3.00 14.05 3.40
N ASN A 92 3.84 15.06 3.63
CA ASN A 92 5.22 15.08 3.14
C ASN A 92 6.19 15.57 4.23
N PRO A 93 6.43 14.80 5.30
CA PRO A 93 7.32 15.19 6.38
C PRO A 93 8.77 15.13 5.92
N ASP A 94 9.59 16.06 6.42
CA ASP A 94 11.04 15.94 6.31
C ASP A 94 11.60 14.89 7.29
N ALA A 95 12.88 14.55 7.11
CA ALA A 95 13.51 13.53 7.92
C ALA A 95 13.74 13.95 9.39
N GLU A 96 13.80 15.26 9.69
CA GLU A 96 13.99 15.76 11.05
C GLU A 96 12.71 15.59 11.87
N PHE A 97 11.55 15.94 11.30
CA PHE A 97 10.24 15.67 11.88
C PHE A 97 10.08 14.20 12.24
N VAL A 98 10.46 13.30 11.33
CA VAL A 98 10.32 11.85 11.54
C VAL A 98 11.27 11.35 12.64
N ARG A 99 12.54 11.76 12.63
CA ARG A 99 13.53 11.38 13.65
C ARG A 99 13.12 11.83 15.05
N ASN A 100 12.61 13.05 15.18
CA ASN A 100 12.26 13.64 16.47
C ASN A 100 10.84 13.24 16.93
N GLY A 101 10.05 12.60 16.06
CA GLY A 101 8.64 12.33 16.30
C GLY A 101 8.34 11.19 17.28
N GLY A 102 9.33 10.35 17.62
CA GLY A 102 9.18 9.22 18.54
C GLY A 102 8.28 8.11 17.99
N PHE A 103 8.33 7.87 16.68
CA PHE A 103 7.46 6.90 16.00
C PHE A 103 7.99 5.47 16.15
N SER A 104 7.08 4.52 16.41
CA SER A 104 7.42 3.09 16.45
C SER A 104 7.65 2.51 15.06
N TYR A 105 6.84 2.94 14.09
CA TYR A 105 6.95 2.65 12.67
C TYR A 105 6.15 3.66 11.86
N ALA A 106 6.32 3.63 10.53
CA ALA A 106 5.55 4.42 9.58
C ALA A 106 4.87 3.57 8.49
N ILE A 107 3.71 4.04 8.04
CA ILE A 107 3.05 3.59 6.81
C ILE A 107 3.11 4.76 5.83
N VAL A 108 3.70 4.55 4.65
CA VAL A 108 3.90 5.61 3.65
C VAL A 108 3.21 5.22 2.35
N ALA A 109 2.16 5.93 1.95
CA ALA A 109 1.41 5.66 0.73
C ALA A 109 1.73 6.69 -0.36
N VAL A 110 2.26 6.22 -1.49
CA VAL A 110 2.65 7.03 -2.66
C VAL A 110 2.29 6.31 -3.94
N GLY A 111 2.25 7.00 -5.08
CA GLY A 111 1.74 6.37 -6.29
C GLY A 111 1.56 7.27 -7.50
N GLU A 112 1.00 6.68 -8.56
CA GLU A 112 0.50 7.40 -9.72
C GLU A 112 -0.76 8.20 -9.36
N HIS A 113 -0.90 9.41 -9.92
CA HIS A 113 -2.19 10.10 -9.92
C HIS A 113 -3.21 9.37 -10.81
N PRO A 114 -4.53 9.62 -10.63
CA PRO A 114 -5.57 9.12 -11.53
C PRO A 114 -5.31 9.50 -13.00
N TYR A 115 -5.59 8.56 -13.89
CA TYR A 115 -5.53 8.74 -15.33
C TYR A 115 -6.44 7.73 -16.03
N THR A 116 -6.82 8.04 -17.27
CA THR A 116 -7.60 7.17 -18.14
C THR A 116 -7.15 7.31 -19.59
N GLU A 117 -7.09 6.16 -20.30
CA GLU A 117 -6.78 6.09 -21.74
C GLU A 117 -5.49 6.83 -22.11
N THR A 118 -5.50 7.71 -23.12
CA THR A 118 -4.31 8.41 -23.64
C THR A 118 -3.62 9.26 -22.58
N ALA A 119 -4.35 9.78 -21.59
CA ALA A 119 -3.74 10.54 -20.49
C ALA A 119 -2.82 9.65 -19.62
N GLY A 120 -3.03 8.34 -19.67
CA GLY A 120 -2.19 7.34 -19.00
C GLY A 120 -0.97 6.89 -19.81
N ASP A 121 -0.80 7.30 -21.07
CA ASP A 121 0.36 6.93 -21.86
C ASP A 121 1.63 7.55 -21.26
N ASN A 122 2.56 6.70 -20.81
CA ASN A 122 3.76 7.15 -20.10
C ASN A 122 4.95 6.24 -20.42
N LEU A 123 6.02 6.83 -20.97
CA LEU A 123 7.24 6.12 -21.37
C LEU A 123 8.28 5.99 -20.26
N ASN A 124 8.19 6.80 -19.19
CA ASN A 124 9.17 6.78 -18.10
C ASN A 124 8.74 5.91 -16.90
N LEU A 125 7.43 5.69 -16.74
CA LEU A 125 6.83 4.87 -15.67
C LEU A 125 7.43 5.13 -14.28
N THR A 126 7.70 6.39 -13.97
CA THR A 126 8.18 6.85 -12.65
C THR A 126 7.03 7.59 -11.95
N ILE A 127 6.85 7.35 -10.65
CA ILE A 127 5.79 8.03 -9.88
C ILE A 127 6.10 9.54 -9.75
N PRO A 128 5.07 10.41 -9.67
CA PRO A 128 5.27 11.83 -9.44
C PRO A 128 5.90 12.14 -8.07
N GLU A 129 6.62 13.26 -7.99
CA GLU A 129 7.08 13.85 -6.72
C GLU A 129 6.07 14.89 -6.19
N PRO A 130 5.96 15.09 -4.86
CA PRO A 130 6.65 14.35 -3.80
C PRO A 130 6.11 12.92 -3.64
N GLY A 131 7.03 11.96 -3.68
CA GLY A 131 6.69 10.53 -3.61
C GLY A 131 7.89 9.70 -3.17
N GLN A 132 8.90 9.55 -4.06
CA GLN A 132 10.14 8.88 -3.70
C GLN A 132 10.87 9.67 -2.60
N SER A 133 10.87 11.00 -2.65
CA SER A 133 11.49 11.85 -1.62
C SER A 133 10.84 11.67 -0.25
N THR A 134 9.51 11.57 -0.17
CA THR A 134 8.78 11.30 1.07
C THR A 134 9.12 9.93 1.63
N VAL A 135 9.16 8.89 0.78
CA VAL A 135 9.56 7.55 1.19
C VAL A 135 10.99 7.56 1.73
N GLN A 136 11.92 8.23 1.06
CA GLN A 136 13.31 8.33 1.52
C GLN A 136 13.43 9.06 2.87
N ALA A 137 12.73 10.19 3.04
CA ALA A 137 12.74 10.97 4.28
C ALA A 137 12.20 10.17 5.47
N VAL A 138 11.10 9.45 5.27
CA VAL A 138 10.46 8.66 6.34
C VAL A 138 11.25 7.39 6.64
N CYS A 139 11.53 6.57 5.62
CA CYS A 139 12.18 5.27 5.79
C CYS A 139 13.66 5.35 6.17
N GLY A 140 14.29 6.53 5.97
CA GLY A 140 15.63 6.82 6.48
C GLY A 140 15.66 7.15 7.97
N ALA A 141 14.51 7.45 8.58
CA ALA A 141 14.40 7.90 9.96
C ALA A 141 13.68 6.90 10.88
N VAL A 142 12.75 6.11 10.36
CA VAL A 142 12.01 5.08 11.10
C VAL A 142 11.70 3.90 10.20
N ARG A 143 11.54 2.69 10.77
CA ARG A 143 11.10 1.52 9.99
C ARG A 143 9.77 1.80 9.29
N CYS A 144 9.67 1.47 8.01
CA CYS A 144 8.51 1.85 7.20
C CYS A 144 7.94 0.70 6.35
N ALA A 145 6.62 0.69 6.21
CA ALA A 145 5.92 -0.06 5.18
C ALA A 145 5.42 0.90 4.11
N THR A 146 5.92 0.76 2.88
CA THR A 146 5.48 1.55 1.74
C THR A 146 4.32 0.87 1.02
N VAL A 147 3.23 1.60 0.81
CA VAL A 147 2.08 1.18 0.01
C VAL A 147 2.15 1.92 -1.32
N LEU A 148 2.43 1.19 -2.39
CA LEU A 148 2.50 1.73 -3.75
C LEU A 148 1.13 1.60 -4.43
N ILE A 149 0.52 2.76 -4.73
CA ILE A 149 -0.73 2.87 -5.50
C ILE A 149 -0.36 3.10 -6.97
N SER A 150 -0.81 2.23 -7.86
CA SER A 150 -0.45 2.34 -9.29
C SER A 150 -1.37 1.49 -10.16
N GLY A 151 -1.62 1.90 -11.39
CA GLY A 151 -2.39 1.09 -12.34
C GLY A 151 -1.58 -0.06 -12.95
N ARG A 152 -0.26 -0.10 -12.71
CA ARG A 152 0.71 -0.95 -13.42
C ARG A 152 2.07 -1.01 -12.69
N PRO A 153 2.98 -1.93 -13.08
CA PRO A 153 4.36 -1.90 -12.59
C PRO A 153 5.05 -0.56 -12.92
N MET A 154 5.75 -0.01 -11.93
CA MET A 154 6.49 1.26 -12.02
C MET A 154 7.98 1.04 -11.75
N VAL A 155 8.83 2.03 -12.04
CA VAL A 155 10.22 2.04 -11.56
C VAL A 155 10.22 1.94 -10.03
N ALA A 156 10.67 0.80 -9.50
CA ALA A 156 10.46 0.44 -8.09
C ALA A 156 11.75 0.34 -7.27
N GLN A 157 12.91 0.20 -7.90
CA GLN A 157 14.18 -0.01 -7.19
C GLN A 157 14.51 1.08 -6.15
N PRO A 158 14.29 2.39 -6.43
CA PRO A 158 14.53 3.42 -5.41
C PRO A 158 13.62 3.27 -4.18
N LEU A 159 12.35 2.90 -4.38
CA LEU A 159 11.41 2.62 -3.30
C LEU A 159 11.84 1.35 -2.54
N LEU A 160 12.15 0.27 -3.26
CA LEU A 160 12.64 -0.98 -2.67
C LEU A 160 13.90 -0.78 -1.83
N ALA A 161 14.83 0.09 -2.26
CA ALA A 161 16.05 0.38 -1.52
C ALA A 161 15.76 1.11 -0.20
N ALA A 162 14.84 2.08 -0.22
CA ALA A 162 14.48 2.87 0.95
C ALA A 162 13.64 2.08 1.98
N SER A 163 12.66 1.29 1.52
CA SER A 163 11.62 0.72 2.37
C SER A 163 12.05 -0.55 3.11
N ASP A 164 11.46 -0.80 4.29
CA ASP A 164 11.59 -2.09 4.98
C ASP A 164 10.60 -3.10 4.43
N ALA A 165 9.34 -2.70 4.24
CA ALA A 165 8.37 -3.44 3.44
C ALA A 165 7.84 -2.60 2.28
N LEU A 166 7.49 -3.25 1.17
CA LEU A 166 6.85 -2.60 0.03
C LEU A 166 5.71 -3.48 -0.48
N VAL A 167 4.53 -2.89 -0.57
CA VAL A 167 3.29 -3.52 -1.04
C VAL A 167 2.85 -2.83 -2.32
N ALA A 168 2.62 -3.60 -3.40
CA ALA A 168 1.88 -3.12 -4.55
C ALA A 168 0.38 -3.28 -4.27
N ALA A 169 -0.33 -2.16 -4.11
CA ALA A 169 -1.74 -2.13 -3.76
C ALA A 169 -2.66 -1.86 -4.97
N TRP A 170 -2.08 -1.65 -6.15
CA TRP A 170 -2.79 -1.34 -7.39
C TRP A 170 -3.65 -0.06 -7.24
N LEU A 171 -4.89 -0.09 -7.71
CA LEU A 171 -5.93 0.93 -7.47
C LEU A 171 -7.04 0.27 -6.63
N PRO A 172 -6.94 0.29 -5.28
CA PRO A 172 -7.82 -0.50 -4.42
C PRO A 172 -9.26 0.02 -4.30
N GLY A 173 -9.60 1.19 -4.84
CA GLY A 173 -10.98 1.68 -4.79
C GLY A 173 -11.38 2.19 -3.40
N SER A 174 -12.66 2.13 -3.04
CA SER A 174 -13.20 2.87 -1.88
C SER A 174 -12.91 2.26 -0.51
N GLU A 175 -12.48 1.00 -0.44
CA GLU A 175 -12.41 0.24 0.81
C GLU A 175 -10.97 0.09 1.32
N GLY A 176 -10.36 1.20 1.74
CA GLY A 176 -8.97 1.24 2.23
C GLY A 176 -8.69 0.31 3.42
N GLN A 177 -9.73 -0.15 4.13
CA GLN A 177 -9.61 -1.17 5.17
C GLN A 177 -8.98 -2.48 4.68
N GLY A 178 -9.18 -2.85 3.41
CA GLY A 178 -8.57 -4.06 2.86
C GLY A 178 -7.05 -3.99 2.82
N VAL A 179 -6.47 -2.78 2.73
CA VAL A 179 -5.03 -2.54 2.86
C VAL A 179 -4.57 -2.84 4.29
N THR A 180 -5.26 -2.28 5.28
CA THR A 180 -4.90 -2.45 6.70
C THR A 180 -5.14 -3.86 7.23
N ASP A 181 -6.11 -4.59 6.69
CA ASP A 181 -6.35 -6.00 7.03
C ASP A 181 -5.10 -6.86 6.84
N ALA A 182 -4.34 -6.60 5.77
CA ALA A 182 -3.10 -7.30 5.50
C ALA A 182 -1.91 -6.68 6.25
N LEU A 183 -1.79 -5.35 6.27
CA LEU A 183 -0.69 -4.67 6.95
C LEU A 183 -0.60 -5.02 8.45
N PHE A 184 -1.74 -5.13 9.13
CA PHE A 184 -1.81 -5.47 10.54
C PHE A 184 -2.02 -6.96 10.83
N GLY A 185 -2.05 -7.80 9.78
CA GLY A 185 -2.08 -9.25 9.93
C GLY A 185 -3.42 -9.85 10.33
N ASP A 186 -4.54 -9.13 10.22
CA ASP A 186 -5.86 -9.77 10.37
C ASP A 186 -6.03 -10.90 9.34
N TYR A 187 -5.35 -10.75 8.21
CA TYR A 187 -5.21 -11.76 7.18
C TYR A 187 -3.79 -11.74 6.59
N GLY A 188 -3.36 -12.87 6.05
CA GLY A 188 -2.09 -12.99 5.34
C GLY A 188 -2.11 -12.33 3.94
N PHE A 189 -0.96 -11.86 3.48
CA PHE A 189 -0.78 -11.49 2.06
C PHE A 189 -0.82 -12.75 1.19
N THR A 190 -1.70 -12.74 0.17
CA THR A 190 -1.87 -13.87 -0.76
C THR A 190 -1.72 -13.47 -2.23
N GLY A 191 -1.73 -12.17 -2.54
CA GLY A 191 -1.66 -11.70 -3.92
C GLY A 191 -0.38 -12.16 -4.63
N ARG A 192 -0.51 -12.34 -5.95
CA ARG A 192 0.58 -12.68 -6.86
C ARG A 192 0.53 -11.71 -8.03
N LEU A 193 1.70 -11.29 -8.52
CA LEU A 193 1.80 -10.39 -9.66
C LEU A 193 1.12 -10.98 -10.89
N ALA A 194 0.07 -10.31 -11.38
CA ALA A 194 -0.57 -10.64 -12.65
C ALA A 194 0.20 -10.09 -13.86
N ARG A 195 1.27 -9.33 -13.64
CA ARG A 195 2.15 -8.75 -14.67
C ARG A 195 3.62 -8.86 -14.26
N THR A 196 4.49 -8.96 -15.24
CA THR A 196 5.94 -8.83 -15.06
C THR A 196 6.29 -7.45 -14.50
N TRP A 197 7.15 -7.38 -13.48
CA TRP A 197 7.74 -6.13 -13.03
C TRP A 197 9.12 -5.96 -13.68
N PHE A 198 9.30 -4.91 -14.49
CA PHE A 198 10.56 -4.66 -15.22
C PHE A 198 11.65 -4.08 -14.32
N LYS A 199 12.92 -4.19 -14.73
CA LYS A 199 14.04 -3.47 -14.09
C LYS A 199 14.22 -2.08 -14.72
N SER A 200 14.15 -1.96 -16.03
CA SER A 200 14.15 -0.68 -16.74
C SER A 200 13.01 -0.64 -17.77
N VAL A 201 12.51 0.56 -18.06
CA VAL A 201 11.55 0.77 -19.15
C VAL A 201 12.15 0.41 -20.51
N ASP A 202 13.48 0.44 -20.66
CA ASP A 202 14.19 0.05 -21.89
C ASP A 202 14.04 -1.45 -22.21
N GLN A 203 13.62 -2.27 -21.25
CA GLN A 203 13.33 -3.69 -21.49
C GLN A 203 11.96 -3.88 -22.16
N LEU A 204 11.11 -2.86 -22.21
CA LEU A 204 9.74 -3.00 -22.69
C LEU A 204 9.69 -3.03 -24.23
N PRO A 205 8.83 -3.87 -24.84
CA PRO A 205 7.97 -4.85 -24.19
C PRO A 205 8.74 -6.11 -23.71
N MET A 206 8.39 -6.59 -22.51
CA MET A 206 8.93 -7.82 -21.92
C MET A 206 7.84 -8.58 -21.16
N ASN A 207 7.50 -9.77 -21.63
CA ASN A 207 6.46 -10.64 -21.08
C ASN A 207 7.00 -12.03 -20.78
N VAL A 208 6.30 -12.76 -19.91
CA VAL A 208 6.66 -14.14 -19.59
C VAL A 208 6.68 -15.00 -20.85
N GLY A 209 7.77 -15.74 -21.07
CA GLY A 209 7.98 -16.55 -22.27
C GLY A 209 8.87 -15.89 -23.33
N ASP A 210 9.17 -14.59 -23.23
CA ASP A 210 10.10 -13.92 -24.14
C ASP A 210 11.54 -14.45 -23.95
N ALA A 211 12.32 -14.50 -25.04
CA ALA A 211 13.71 -14.97 -25.00
C ALA A 211 14.62 -14.08 -24.15
N HIS A 212 14.31 -12.78 -24.06
CA HIS A 212 15.01 -11.78 -23.26
C HIS A 212 14.33 -11.50 -21.90
N TYR A 213 13.57 -12.46 -21.36
CA TYR A 213 12.83 -12.29 -20.10
C TYR A 213 13.76 -12.18 -18.89
N ASP A 214 14.04 -10.95 -18.45
CA ASP A 214 14.86 -10.62 -17.28
C ASP A 214 14.16 -9.63 -16.32
N PRO A 215 13.16 -10.10 -15.56
CA PRO A 215 12.33 -9.24 -14.73
C PRO A 215 12.99 -8.84 -13.40
N LEU A 216 12.55 -7.72 -12.83
CA LEU A 216 12.82 -7.39 -11.42
C LEU A 216 12.03 -8.34 -10.51
N PHE A 217 10.74 -8.51 -10.82
CA PHE A 217 9.90 -9.55 -10.22
C PHE A 217 9.14 -10.28 -11.35
N PRO A 218 9.25 -11.62 -11.44
CA PRO A 218 8.56 -12.37 -12.48
C PRO A 218 7.04 -12.38 -12.27
N LEU A 219 6.29 -12.67 -13.33
CA LEU A 219 4.86 -12.95 -13.23
C LEU A 219 4.62 -14.08 -12.21
N GLY A 220 3.60 -13.91 -11.37
CA GLY A 220 3.29 -14.85 -10.29
C GLY A 220 4.12 -14.66 -9.02
N PHE A 221 5.03 -13.68 -8.96
CA PHE A 221 5.75 -13.35 -7.72
C PHE A 221 4.83 -12.73 -6.66
N GLY A 222 5.10 -13.00 -5.39
CA GLY A 222 4.46 -12.33 -4.25
C GLY A 222 4.86 -13.03 -2.96
N LEU A 223 5.38 -12.28 -1.99
CA LEU A 223 5.65 -12.80 -0.65
C LEU A 223 4.34 -13.03 0.09
N THR A 224 4.38 -13.90 1.10
CA THR A 224 3.21 -14.21 1.94
C THR A 224 3.48 -13.84 3.39
N THR A 225 2.42 -13.60 4.13
CA THR A 225 2.42 -13.58 5.60
C THR A 225 1.33 -14.52 6.09
N GLU A 226 1.43 -14.94 7.34
CA GLU A 226 0.33 -15.64 8.03
C GLU A 226 -0.57 -14.63 8.72
N GLY A 227 -1.87 -14.91 8.79
CA GLY A 227 -2.80 -14.11 9.59
C GLY A 227 -2.55 -14.36 11.07
N THR A 228 -2.46 -13.30 11.87
CA THR A 228 -2.45 -13.40 13.32
C THR A 228 -3.88 -13.70 13.77
N SER A 229 -4.18 -14.96 14.10
CA SER A 229 -5.46 -15.35 14.69
C SER A 229 -5.69 -14.54 15.97
N GLN A 230 -6.59 -13.54 15.93
CA GLN A 230 -7.26 -13.10 17.14
C GLN A 230 -8.34 -14.15 17.45
N GLY A 231 -8.27 -14.72 18.65
CA GLY A 231 -9.10 -15.83 19.07
C GLY A 231 -10.59 -15.60 18.89
N ASP A 232 -11.29 -16.67 18.51
CA ASP A 232 -12.73 -16.80 18.54
C ASP A 232 -13.31 -16.26 19.85
N GLY A 233 -14.18 -15.27 19.74
CA GLY A 233 -14.81 -14.61 20.88
C GLY A 233 -16.13 -13.94 20.53
N VAL A 234 -16.87 -14.45 19.54
CA VAL A 234 -18.31 -14.13 19.42
C VAL A 234 -19.08 -15.27 20.06
N ALA A 235 -19.40 -15.09 21.33
CA ALA A 235 -20.42 -15.87 22.00
C ALA A 235 -21.74 -15.68 21.23
N LEU A 236 -22.24 -16.75 20.60
CA LEU A 236 -23.64 -16.87 20.24
C LEU A 236 -24.46 -16.81 21.54
N HIS A 237 -24.93 -15.62 21.90
CA HIS A 237 -26.06 -15.51 22.82
C HIS A 237 -27.32 -15.95 22.06
N SER A 238 -27.63 -17.24 22.12
CA SER A 238 -29.00 -17.69 21.99
C SER A 238 -29.80 -17.10 23.15
N SER A 239 -30.76 -16.23 22.83
CA SER A 239 -31.82 -15.85 23.76
C SER A 239 -33.14 -16.14 23.08
N MET A 240 -33.82 -17.15 23.66
CA MET A 240 -35.26 -17.50 23.67
C MET A 240 -36.08 -17.33 22.38
#